data_AF-A7SV73-F1
#
_entry.id   AF-A7SV73-F1
#
_cell.length_a   1.000
_cell.length_b   1.000
_cell.length_c   1.000
_cell.angle_alpha   90.00
_cell.angle_beta   90.00
_cell.angle_gamma   90.00
#
_symmetry.space_group_name_H-M   'P 1'
#
loop_
_entity.id
_entity.type
_entity.pdbx_description
1 polymer ?
#
loop_
_entity_poly.entity_id
_entity_poly.type
_entity_poly.pdbx_seq_one_letter_code
_entity_poly.pdbx_strand_id
1 'polypeptide(L)'
;MATTSVSDVQVKLADVQSALDRIAPYINSTPVMTSHTLDKMAGRSLFFKCENLQKAGAFKFRGAMNAVLRLVESSDDPSGSKSQAPCVVTHSSGNHAQALSLAAKLMNLKAHIVMPKNAPHVKKAAVIEYGANIVECEISQKVCFFSWVVGKEGC
;
A
#
# COMPACT_ATOMS: atom_id res chain seq x y z
N MET A 1 8.63 5.76 -31.49
CA MET A 1 7.78 5.47 -30.33
C MET A 1 7.88 3.99 -30.05
N ALA A 2 8.63 3.58 -29.03
CA ALA A 2 8.76 2.17 -28.70
C ALA A 2 7.51 1.72 -27.93
N THR A 3 6.63 0.97 -28.59
CA THR A 3 5.56 0.21 -27.97
C THR A 3 6.19 -0.91 -27.14
N THR A 4 6.33 -0.71 -25.83
CA THR A 4 6.69 -1.80 -24.92
C THR A 4 5.51 -2.78 -24.86
N SER A 5 5.68 -3.95 -25.47
CA SER A 5 4.71 -5.05 -25.36
C SER A 5 4.57 -5.45 -23.90
N VAL A 6 3.33 -5.58 -23.42
CA VAL A 6 3.00 -6.11 -22.09
C VAL A 6 3.21 -7.62 -22.13
N SER A 7 4.47 -8.06 -22.12
CA SER A 7 4.85 -9.47 -22.12
C SER A 7 5.43 -9.86 -20.75
N ASP A 8 4.65 -10.65 -20.02
CA ASP A 8 4.98 -11.51 -18.86
C ASP A 8 5.86 -10.94 -17.73
N VAL A 9 5.30 -10.00 -16.95
CA VAL A 9 5.83 -9.72 -15.61
C VAL A 9 5.39 -10.83 -14.65
N GLN A 10 6.15 -11.94 -14.63
CA GLN A 10 5.92 -13.02 -13.69
C GLN A 10 6.67 -12.76 -12.38
N VAL A 11 5.93 -12.63 -11.27
CA VAL A 11 6.52 -12.53 -9.92
C VAL A 11 7.17 -13.87 -9.54
N LYS A 12 8.46 -13.84 -9.25
CA LYS A 12 9.26 -15.00 -8.83
C LYS A 12 9.44 -15.01 -7.32
N LEU A 13 9.84 -16.17 -6.78
CA LEU A 13 10.19 -16.31 -5.36
C LEU A 13 11.25 -15.28 -4.92
N ALA A 14 12.24 -15.01 -5.78
CA ALA A 14 13.28 -14.02 -5.52
C ALA A 14 12.72 -12.60 -5.31
N ASP A 15 11.63 -12.23 -6.00
CA ASP A 15 10.98 -10.93 -5.81
C ASP A 15 10.33 -10.83 -4.42
N VAL A 16 9.72 -11.93 -3.96
CA VAL A 16 9.10 -12.02 -2.63
C VAL A 16 10.17 -11.96 -1.54
N GLN A 17 11.28 -12.65 -1.72
CA GLN A 17 12.39 -12.64 -0.76
C GLN A 17 13.02 -11.24 -0.68
N SER A 18 13.29 -10.62 -1.84
CA SER A 18 13.80 -9.24 -1.90
C SER A 18 12.83 -8.24 -1.27
N ALA A 19 11.52 -8.45 -1.44
CA ALA A 19 10.51 -7.63 -0.78
C ALA A 19 10.53 -7.82 0.75
N LEU A 20 10.72 -9.05 1.25
CA LEU A 20 10.84 -9.32 2.67
C LEU A 20 12.05 -8.58 3.26
N ASP A 21 13.21 -8.71 2.64
CA ASP A 21 14.45 -8.06 3.12
C ASP A 21 14.28 -6.54 3.19
N ARG A 22 13.64 -5.95 2.17
CA ARG A 22 13.33 -4.51 2.12
C ARG A 22 12.38 -4.06 3.24
N ILE A 23 11.29 -4.80 3.48
CA ILE A 23 10.24 -4.35 4.41
C ILE A 23 10.42 -4.83 5.85
N ALA A 24 11.32 -5.78 6.12
CA ALA A 24 11.51 -6.43 7.41
C ALA A 24 11.58 -5.46 8.61
N PRO A 25 12.27 -4.30 8.55
CA PRO A 25 12.33 -3.35 9.65
C PRO A 25 10.99 -2.68 9.98
N TYR A 26 10.04 -2.71 9.05
CA TYR A 26 8.81 -1.94 9.11
C TYR A 26 7.57 -2.79 9.37
N ILE A 27 7.63 -4.11 9.21
CA ILE A 27 6.46 -4.99 9.34
C ILE A 27 6.44 -5.72 10.68
N ASN A 28 5.25 -6.15 11.11
CA ASN A 28 5.11 -7.11 12.20
C ASN A 28 5.35 -8.54 11.67
N SER A 29 6.10 -9.35 12.43
CA SER A 29 6.04 -10.81 12.29
C SER A 29 4.76 -11.30 12.94
N THR A 30 3.70 -11.40 12.14
CA THR A 30 2.36 -11.76 12.62
C THR A 30 2.32 -13.21 13.12
N PRO A 31 1.57 -13.51 14.19
CA PRO A 31 1.52 -14.86 14.72
C PRO A 31 0.81 -15.83 13.76
N VAL A 32 1.08 -17.12 13.96
CA VAL A 32 0.27 -18.20 13.43
C VAL A 32 -0.53 -18.78 14.58
N MET A 33 -1.85 -18.68 14.51
CA MET A 33 -2.75 -19.22 15.53
C MET A 33 -3.34 -20.56 15.06
N THR A 34 -3.78 -21.36 16.01
CA THR A 34 -4.52 -22.61 15.79
C THR A 34 -5.80 -22.58 16.62
N SER A 35 -6.74 -23.49 16.35
CA SER A 35 -7.98 -23.58 17.12
C SER A 35 -8.47 -25.01 17.18
N HIS A 36 -8.47 -25.59 18.38
CA HIS A 36 -8.88 -26.99 18.60
C HIS A 36 -10.31 -27.26 18.11
N THR A 37 -11.23 -26.32 18.32
CA THR A 37 -12.62 -26.43 17.86
C THR A 37 -12.68 -26.51 16.33
N LEU A 38 -11.97 -25.61 15.64
CA LEU A 38 -11.96 -25.58 14.17
C LEU A 38 -11.22 -26.79 13.58
N ASP A 39 -10.16 -27.25 14.24
CA ASP A 39 -9.44 -28.46 13.84
C ASP A 39 -10.35 -29.69 13.87
N LYS A 40 -11.13 -29.84 14.96
CA LYS A 40 -12.11 -30.92 15.11
C LYS A 40 -13.20 -30.84 14.04
N MET A 41 -13.71 -29.64 13.76
CA MET A 41 -14.74 -29.43 12.72
C MET A 41 -14.21 -29.74 11.31
N ALA A 42 -12.94 -29.42 11.03
CA ALA A 42 -12.33 -29.63 9.72
C ALA A 42 -11.68 -31.01 9.54
N GLY A 43 -11.58 -31.80 10.62
CA GLY A 43 -10.90 -33.10 10.66
C GLY A 43 -9.40 -33.03 10.37
N ARG A 44 -8.76 -31.86 10.60
CA ARG A 44 -7.36 -31.58 10.25
C ARG A 44 -6.81 -30.42 11.06
N SER A 45 -5.49 -30.26 11.12
CA SER A 45 -4.86 -29.11 11.77
C SER A 45 -4.91 -27.87 10.88
N LEU A 46 -5.49 -26.77 11.38
CA LEU A 46 -5.60 -25.49 10.70
C LEU A 46 -4.67 -24.45 11.32
N PHE A 47 -4.01 -23.69 10.45
CA PHE A 47 -3.08 -22.63 10.83
C PHE A 47 -3.54 -21.30 10.25
N PHE A 48 -3.72 -20.30 11.12
CA PHE A 48 -4.23 -18.99 10.75
C PHE A 48 -3.10 -17.97 10.82
N LYS A 49 -2.66 -17.46 9.66
CA LYS A 49 -1.71 -16.35 9.60
C LYS A 49 -2.44 -15.03 9.85
N CYS A 50 -2.25 -14.44 11.04
CA CYS A 50 -3.06 -13.34 11.54
C CYS A 50 -2.65 -11.96 10.99
N GLU A 51 -2.84 -11.74 9.69
CA GLU A 51 -2.53 -10.44 9.05
C GLU A 51 -3.48 -9.29 9.45
N ASN A 52 -4.57 -9.59 10.16
CA ASN A 52 -5.37 -8.59 10.87
C ASN A 52 -4.58 -7.88 11.99
N LEU A 53 -3.46 -8.47 12.45
CA LEU A 53 -2.55 -7.89 13.44
C LEU A 53 -1.32 -7.21 12.81
N GLN A 54 -1.29 -7.09 11.48
CA GLN A 54 -0.28 -6.29 10.79
C GLN A 54 -0.56 -4.79 11.00
N LYS A 55 0.46 -3.95 10.81
CA LYS A 55 0.27 -2.49 10.74
C LYS A 55 -0.82 -2.11 9.74
N ALA A 56 -1.56 -1.05 10.04
CA ALA A 56 -2.80 -0.68 9.34
C ALA A 56 -3.89 -1.79 9.31
N GLY A 57 -3.80 -2.78 10.20
CA GLY A 57 -4.81 -3.82 10.42
C GLY A 57 -4.97 -4.82 9.27
N ALA A 58 -4.03 -4.89 8.32
CA ALA A 58 -4.14 -5.77 7.16
C ALA A 58 -2.79 -6.06 6.48
N PHE A 59 -2.74 -7.17 5.74
CA PHE A 59 -1.58 -7.57 4.94
C PHE A 59 -1.11 -6.53 3.91
N LYS A 60 -1.99 -5.61 3.51
CA LYS A 60 -1.72 -4.62 2.46
C LYS A 60 -0.57 -3.67 2.80
N PHE A 61 -0.26 -3.51 4.09
CA PHE A 61 0.91 -2.73 4.52
C PHE A 61 2.22 -3.28 3.95
N ARG A 62 2.36 -4.60 3.79
CA ARG A 62 3.57 -5.23 3.23
C ARG A 62 3.87 -4.73 1.82
N GLY A 63 2.86 -4.80 0.93
CA GLY A 63 3.00 -4.37 -0.46
C GLY A 63 3.14 -2.85 -0.60
N ALA A 64 2.38 -2.08 0.20
CA ALA A 64 2.47 -0.63 0.20
C ALA A 64 3.87 -0.15 0.62
N MET A 65 4.41 -0.69 1.71
CA MET A 65 5.74 -0.35 2.19
C MET A 65 6.83 -0.74 1.17
N ASN A 66 6.70 -1.94 0.57
CA ASN A 66 7.62 -2.39 -0.46
C ASN A 66 7.64 -1.44 -1.67
N ALA A 67 6.47 -1.00 -2.14
CA ALA A 67 6.36 -0.09 -3.27
C ALA A 67 6.92 1.30 -2.96
N VAL A 68 6.62 1.84 -1.77
CA VAL A 68 7.14 3.14 -1.33
C VAL A 68 8.66 3.12 -1.20
N LEU A 69 9.24 2.09 -0.57
CA LEU A 69 10.69 1.98 -0.43
C LEU A 69 11.38 1.87 -1.80
N ARG A 70 10.82 1.12 -2.75
CA ARG A 70 11.34 1.08 -4.13
C ARG A 70 11.29 2.44 -4.82
N LEU A 71 10.25 3.23 -4.58
CA LEU A 71 10.14 4.58 -5.11
C LEU A 71 11.26 5.46 -4.57
N VAL A 72 11.50 5.42 -3.25
CA VAL A 72 12.61 6.13 -2.60
C VAL A 72 13.95 5.70 -3.19
N GLU A 73 14.23 4.39 -3.23
CA GLU A 73 15.44 3.80 -3.83
C GLU A 73 15.68 4.29 -5.28
N SER A 74 14.63 4.41 -6.08
CA SER A 74 14.72 4.86 -7.49
C SER A 74 14.81 6.39 -7.67
N SER A 75 14.45 7.15 -6.63
CA SER A 75 14.41 8.61 -6.65
C SER A 75 15.73 9.24 -6.20
N ASP A 76 16.60 8.47 -5.56
CA ASP A 76 18.00 8.80 -5.27
C ASP A 76 18.81 8.83 -6.59
N ASP A 77 18.56 9.86 -7.40
CA ASP A 77 19.33 10.14 -8.61
C ASP A 77 20.66 10.84 -8.24
N PRO A 78 21.82 10.17 -8.42
CA PRO A 78 23.13 10.75 -8.08
C PRO A 78 23.52 11.95 -8.97
N SER A 79 22.76 12.26 -10.02
CA SER A 79 23.01 13.39 -10.92
C SER A 79 22.50 14.75 -10.41
N GLY A 80 21.82 14.81 -9.26
CA GLY A 80 21.44 16.07 -8.59
C GLY A 80 20.32 16.87 -9.26
N SER A 81 19.64 16.33 -10.28
CA SER A 81 18.67 17.05 -11.11
C SER A 81 17.18 16.83 -10.74
N LYS A 82 16.81 16.58 -9.48
CA LYS A 82 15.38 16.44 -9.10
C LYS A 82 14.98 17.40 -7.99
N SER A 83 14.23 18.44 -8.37
CA SER A 83 13.73 19.52 -7.50
C SER A 83 12.46 19.19 -6.70
N GLN A 84 12.00 17.94 -6.61
CA GLN A 84 10.84 17.61 -5.77
C GLN A 84 10.91 16.17 -5.24
N ALA A 85 10.63 16.00 -3.94
CA ALA A 85 10.50 14.68 -3.32
C ALA A 85 9.34 13.90 -3.97
N PRO A 86 9.50 12.58 -4.21
CA PRO A 86 8.45 11.78 -4.81
C PRO A 86 7.22 11.73 -3.90
N CYS A 87 6.04 11.57 -4.49
CA CYS A 87 4.81 11.37 -3.76
C CYS A 87 4.00 10.22 -4.35
N VAL A 88 3.09 9.69 -3.53
CA VAL A 88 2.31 8.50 -3.90
C VAL A 88 0.83 8.82 -3.97
N VAL A 89 0.17 8.27 -4.98
CA VAL A 89 -1.27 8.42 -5.19
C VAL A 89 -1.89 7.04 -5.30
N THR A 90 -3.03 6.82 -4.66
CA THR A 90 -3.83 5.61 -4.85
C THR A 90 -5.31 5.91 -4.84
N HIS A 91 -6.10 5.01 -5.43
CA HIS A 91 -7.54 5.00 -5.32
C HIS A 91 -7.98 3.79 -4.49
N SER A 92 -8.40 4.02 -3.25
CA SER A 92 -8.86 2.96 -2.37
C SER A 92 -9.77 3.48 -1.26
N SER A 93 -10.85 2.76 -0.98
CA SER A 93 -11.80 3.10 0.10
C SER A 93 -11.45 2.49 1.46
N GLY A 94 -10.29 1.82 1.63
CA GLY A 94 -10.01 1.14 2.89
C GLY A 94 -8.58 0.66 3.11
N ASN A 95 -8.36 -0.64 3.30
CA ASN A 95 -7.10 -1.16 3.86
C ASN A 95 -5.86 -0.76 3.04
N HIS A 96 -5.98 -0.58 1.73
CA HIS A 96 -4.84 -0.11 0.91
C HIS A 96 -4.57 1.38 1.12
N ALA A 97 -5.61 2.20 1.25
CA ALA A 97 -5.48 3.61 1.60
C ALA A 97 -4.72 3.77 2.91
N GLN A 98 -5.18 3.11 3.99
CA GLN A 98 -4.50 3.15 5.29
C GLN A 98 -3.06 2.65 5.20
N ALA A 99 -2.83 1.53 4.50
CA ALA A 99 -1.51 0.95 4.32
C ALA A 99 -0.54 1.91 3.60
N LEU A 100 -0.99 2.54 2.51
CA LEU A 100 -0.16 3.45 1.72
C LEU A 100 0.08 4.77 2.47
N SER A 101 -0.94 5.31 3.12
CA SER A 101 -0.80 6.51 3.97
C SER A 101 0.21 6.28 5.08
N LEU A 102 0.14 5.13 5.77
CA LEU A 102 1.11 4.80 6.81
C LEU A 102 2.52 4.61 6.24
N ALA A 103 2.67 3.90 5.12
CA ALA A 103 3.96 3.71 4.48
C ALA A 103 4.61 5.03 4.03
N ALA A 104 3.82 5.93 3.43
CA ALA A 104 4.28 7.25 3.04
C ALA A 104 4.69 8.11 4.26
N LYS A 105 3.90 8.08 5.33
CA LYS A 105 4.23 8.76 6.60
C LYS A 105 5.59 8.31 7.15
N LEU A 106 5.83 6.99 7.17
CA LEU A 106 7.10 6.44 7.67
C LEU A 106 8.30 6.89 6.85
N MET A 107 8.11 7.12 5.54
CA MET A 107 9.15 7.60 4.62
C MET A 107 9.13 9.12 4.40
N ASN A 108 8.33 9.85 5.18
CA ASN A 108 8.16 11.30 5.06
C ASN A 108 7.78 11.76 3.63
N LEU A 109 6.96 10.97 2.94
CA LEU A 109 6.43 11.28 1.61
C LEU A 109 5.00 11.80 1.69
N LYS A 110 4.61 12.64 0.73
CA LYS A 110 3.21 13.02 0.55
C LYS A 110 2.42 11.84 -0.02
N ALA A 111 1.21 11.63 0.51
CA ALA A 111 0.27 10.65 0.00
C ALA A 111 -1.07 11.30 -0.31
N HIS A 112 -1.59 11.01 -1.51
CA HIS A 112 -2.92 11.43 -1.94
C HIS A 112 -3.80 10.19 -2.14
N ILE A 113 -4.90 10.12 -1.40
CA ILE A 113 -5.80 8.98 -1.38
C ILE A 113 -7.13 9.40 -1.96
N VAL A 114 -7.45 8.86 -3.14
CA VAL A 114 -8.78 9.02 -3.72
C VAL A 114 -9.72 8.02 -3.06
N MET A 115 -10.75 8.53 -2.38
CA MET A 115 -11.74 7.73 -1.65
C MET A 115 -13.16 8.10 -2.09
N PRO A 116 -14.09 7.14 -2.22
CA PRO A 116 -15.49 7.47 -2.47
C PRO A 116 -16.09 8.21 -1.28
N LYS A 117 -17.00 9.16 -1.54
CA LYS A 117 -17.66 9.97 -0.48
C LYS A 117 -18.33 9.12 0.60
N ASN A 118 -18.88 7.97 0.25
CA ASN A 118 -19.53 7.04 1.18
C ASN A 118 -18.56 6.07 1.88
N ALA A 119 -17.24 6.24 1.75
CA ALA A 119 -16.28 5.39 2.47
C ALA A 119 -16.51 5.50 4.00
N PRO A 120 -16.42 4.39 4.76
CA PRO A 120 -16.65 4.41 6.20
C PRO A 120 -15.80 5.47 6.92
N HIS A 121 -16.42 6.26 7.80
CA HIS A 121 -15.75 7.36 8.52
C HIS A 121 -14.49 6.92 9.25
N VAL A 122 -14.52 5.76 9.92
CA VAL A 122 -13.35 5.19 10.60
C VAL A 122 -12.15 4.98 9.65
N LYS A 123 -12.41 4.68 8.37
CA LYS A 123 -11.35 4.47 7.39
C LYS A 123 -10.75 5.78 6.89
N LYS A 124 -11.58 6.81 6.71
CA LYS A 124 -11.13 8.17 6.39
C LYS A 124 -10.32 8.77 7.54
N ALA A 125 -10.79 8.62 8.78
CA ALA A 125 -10.11 9.11 9.97
C ALA A 125 -8.68 8.56 10.09
N ALA A 126 -8.50 7.25 9.92
CA ALA A 126 -7.17 6.63 9.94
C ALA A 126 -6.23 7.17 8.84
N VAL A 127 -6.75 7.43 7.63
CA VAL A 127 -5.96 8.01 6.52
C VAL A 127 -5.49 9.43 6.87
N ILE A 128 -6.37 10.24 7.47
CA ILE A 128 -6.06 11.61 7.92
C ILE A 128 -5.04 11.58 9.07
N GLU A 129 -5.19 10.67 10.03
CA GLU A 129 -4.23 10.51 11.15
C GLU A 129 -2.83 10.08 10.68
N TYR A 130 -2.77 9.34 9.56
CA TYR A 130 -1.53 9.04 8.88
C TYR A 130 -0.99 10.21 8.04
N GLY A 131 -1.65 11.37 8.03
CA GLY A 131 -1.16 12.59 7.38
C GLY A 131 -1.34 12.60 5.86
N ALA A 132 -2.18 11.73 5.31
CA ALA A 132 -2.44 11.67 3.88
C ALA A 132 -3.62 12.57 3.49
N ASN A 133 -3.55 13.13 2.29
CA ASN A 133 -4.58 13.99 1.73
C ASN A 133 -5.68 13.15 1.10
N ILE A 134 -6.91 13.27 1.60
CA ILE A 134 -8.06 12.59 0.98
C ILE A 134 -8.61 13.47 -0.14
N VAL A 135 -8.80 12.87 -1.31
CA VAL A 135 -9.53 13.49 -2.41
C VAL A 135 -10.80 12.68 -2.64
N GLU A 136 -11.95 13.28 -2.36
CA GLU A 136 -13.22 12.55 -2.47
C GLU A 136 -13.71 12.45 -3.91
N CYS A 137 -14.21 11.28 -4.30
CA CYS A 137 -14.79 11.04 -5.62
C CYS A 137 -16.21 10.46 -5.55
N GLU A 138 -16.95 10.61 -6.67
CA GLU A 138 -18.17 9.84 -6.92
C GLU A 138 -17.81 8.40 -7.32
N ILE A 139 -18.66 7.44 -6.94
CA ILE A 139 -18.40 5.99 -7.11
C ILE A 139 -18.14 5.61 -8.58
N SER A 140 -18.72 6.36 -9.52
CA SER A 140 -18.63 6.13 -10.97
C SER A 140 -17.33 6.66 -11.61
N GLN A 141 -16.56 7.50 -10.94
CA GLN A 141 -15.40 8.20 -11.53
C GLN A 141 -14.06 7.65 -11.02
N LYS A 142 -13.74 6.41 -11.37
CA LYS A 142 -12.53 5.72 -10.87
C LYS A 142 -11.22 6.18 -11.52
N VAL A 143 -11.24 6.60 -12.79
CA VAL A 143 -10.00 6.77 -13.60
C VAL A 143 -9.69 8.24 -13.89
N CYS A 144 -10.70 9.05 -14.20
CA CYS A 144 -10.51 10.45 -14.60
C CYS A 144 -9.93 11.33 -13.47
N PHE A 145 -10.23 10.97 -12.23
CA PHE A 145 -9.82 11.74 -11.05
C PHE A 145 -8.36 11.49 -10.64
N PHE A 146 -7.85 10.28 -10.88
CA PHE A 146 -6.47 9.92 -10.54
C PHE A 146 -5.45 10.75 -11.33
N SER A 147 -5.66 10.89 -12.64
CA SER A 147 -4.79 11.71 -13.50
C SER A 147 -4.82 13.19 -13.14
N TRP A 148 -5.97 13.69 -12.67
CA TRP A 148 -6.09 15.08 -12.23
C TRP A 148 -5.34 15.35 -10.93
N VAL A 149 -5.42 14.43 -9.95
CA VAL A 149 -4.68 14.54 -8.68
C VAL A 149 -3.17 14.54 -8.94
N VAL A 150 -2.68 13.64 -9.78
CA VAL A 150 -1.26 13.58 -10.19
C VAL A 150 -0.85 14.92 -10.81
N GLY A 151 -1.57 15.39 -11.84
CA GLY A 151 -1.22 16.64 -12.53
C GLY A 151 -1.32 17.93 -11.70
N LYS A 152 -2.16 17.97 -10.65
CA LYS A 152 -2.35 19.17 -9.81
C LYS A 152 -1.40 19.23 -8.61
N GLU A 153 -1.13 18.08 -7.99
CA GLU A 153 -0.38 18.01 -6.72
C GLU A 153 1.15 17.87 -6.92
N GLY A 154 1.59 17.79 -8.18
CA GLY A 154 3.01 17.69 -8.53
C GLY A 154 3.63 16.34 -8.15
N CYS A 155 2.80 15.29 -8.14
CA CYS A 155 3.24 13.90 -8.29
C CYS A 155 3.27 13.56 -9.79
#